data_AF-A0A7T1AYV5-F1
#
_entry.id   AF-A0A7T1AYV5-F1
#
_cell.length_a   1.000
_cell.length_b   1.000
_cell.length_c   1.000
_cell.angle_alpha   90.00
_cell.angle_beta   90.00
_cell.angle_gamma   90.00
#
_symmetry.space_group_name_H-M   'P 1'
#
loop_
_entity.id
_entity.type
_entity.pdbx_description
1 polymer ?
#
loop_
_entity_poly.entity_id
_entity_poly.type
_entity_poly.pdbx_seq_one_letter_code
_entity_poly.pdbx_strand_id
1 'polypeptide(L)'
;MELLKDLELVEVAVEDGKAELTFLDEENMEIRKVNINKKKYDRDKNKWFEDSEQAEKAEKIAEDEFGKSFDDLEDAVGQRKDIYAYDKFNSLFEVQMIEKFDKDQEGLIFQTTISEITEDNVGIHIRFEYEGDKYESKMTYSDYLEAKKQFIVDPIKKQKQYEKFETKFKLPISEKEQLIGEQITVEVKVAFGKFSYAEIKPIPKKK
;
A
#
# COMPACT_ATOMS: atom_id res chain seq x y z
N MET A 1 -8.50 -13.43 5.00
CA MET A 1 -9.35 -12.71 4.05
C MET A 1 -10.45 -13.66 3.61
N GLU A 2 -11.68 -13.19 3.63
CA GLU A 2 -12.87 -13.92 3.18
C GLU A 2 -13.55 -13.10 2.08
N LEU A 3 -13.93 -13.74 0.97
CA LEU A 3 -14.67 -13.10 -0.11
C LEU A 3 -16.17 -13.39 0.08
N LEU A 4 -16.91 -12.36 0.47
CA LEU A 4 -18.36 -12.40 0.64
C LEU A 4 -19.01 -11.90 -0.64
N LYS A 5 -19.90 -12.69 -1.24
CA LYS A 5 -20.43 -12.40 -2.57
C LYS A 5 -21.81 -11.78 -2.55
N ASP A 6 -22.05 -10.84 -3.46
CA ASP A 6 -23.37 -10.28 -3.73
C ASP A 6 -24.09 -9.70 -2.50
N LEU A 7 -23.36 -8.93 -1.68
CA LEU A 7 -23.93 -8.24 -0.51
C LEU A 7 -24.62 -6.95 -0.94
N GLU A 8 -25.77 -6.64 -0.33
CA GLU A 8 -26.54 -5.43 -0.64
C GLU A 8 -26.02 -4.22 0.11
N LEU A 9 -25.79 -3.13 -0.61
CA LEU A 9 -25.50 -1.81 -0.04
C LEU A 9 -26.77 -1.23 0.57
N VAL A 10 -26.88 -1.19 1.90
CA VAL A 10 -28.10 -0.76 2.60
C VAL A 10 -28.03 0.67 3.11
N GLU A 11 -26.83 1.22 3.27
CA GLU A 11 -26.62 2.58 3.78
C GLU A 11 -25.31 3.14 3.24
N VAL A 12 -25.32 4.44 2.91
CA VAL A 12 -24.13 5.22 2.58
C VAL A 12 -24.15 6.49 3.40
N ALA A 13 -23.02 6.83 4.01
CA ALA A 13 -22.81 8.09 4.70
C ALA A 13 -21.59 8.81 4.13
N VAL A 14 -21.78 10.02 3.60
CA VAL A 14 -20.69 10.85 3.06
C VAL A 14 -20.41 12.03 3.99
N GLU A 15 -19.22 12.07 4.58
CA GLU A 15 -18.77 13.14 5.48
C GLU A 15 -17.32 13.54 5.19
N ASP A 16 -17.06 14.84 4.99
CA ASP A 16 -15.72 15.43 4.85
C ASP A 16 -14.75 14.67 3.91
N GLY A 17 -15.24 14.29 2.72
CA GLY A 17 -14.44 13.56 1.73
C GLY A 17 -14.19 12.08 2.06
N LYS A 18 -14.96 11.52 2.99
CA LYS A 18 -15.04 10.08 3.29
C LYS A 18 -16.46 9.60 3.01
N ALA A 19 -16.59 8.52 2.24
CA ALA A 19 -17.82 7.77 2.08
C ALA A 19 -17.70 6.44 2.83
N GLU A 20 -18.61 6.17 3.76
CA GLU A 20 -18.76 4.88 4.45
C GLU A 20 -19.95 4.15 3.85
N LEU A 21 -19.68 3.01 3.21
CA LEU A 21 -20.66 2.16 2.55
C LEU A 21 -20.92 0.95 3.46
N THR A 22 -22.16 0.74 3.84
CA THR A 22 -22.58 -0.35 4.72
C THR A 22 -23.33 -1.41 3.92
N PHE A 23 -22.72 -2.59 3.84
CA PHE A 23 -23.27 -3.75 3.16
C PHE A 23 -23.88 -4.74 4.16
N LEU A 24 -25.01 -5.33 3.82
CA LEU A 24 -25.67 -6.35 4.63
C LEU A 24 -25.22 -7.75 4.20
N ASP A 25 -24.63 -8.48 5.15
CA ASP A 25 -24.36 -9.92 5.06
C ASP A 25 -25.55 -10.66 5.69
N GLU A 26 -26.53 -11.01 4.88
CA GLU A 26 -27.77 -11.66 5.34
C GLU A 26 -27.53 -13.07 5.89
N GLU A 27 -26.50 -13.78 5.40
CA GLU A 27 -26.20 -15.14 5.84
C GLU A 27 -25.75 -15.17 7.30
N ASN A 28 -24.89 -14.22 7.67
CA ASN A 28 -24.37 -14.10 9.02
C ASN A 28 -25.15 -13.09 9.89
N MET A 29 -26.09 -12.34 9.30
CA MET A 29 -26.77 -11.21 9.93
C MET A 29 -25.79 -10.16 10.47
N GLU A 30 -24.76 -9.87 9.68
CA GLU A 30 -23.69 -8.92 10.01
C GLU A 30 -23.69 -7.74 9.03
N ILE A 31 -23.04 -6.63 9.42
CA ILE A 31 -22.77 -5.51 8.51
C ILE A 31 -21.30 -5.48 8.13
N ARG A 32 -21.02 -5.18 6.86
CA ARG A 32 -19.66 -4.97 6.33
C ARG A 32 -19.51 -3.53 5.90
N LYS A 33 -18.60 -2.81 6.56
CA LYS A 33 -18.33 -1.39 6.26
C LYS A 33 -17.11 -1.26 5.37
N VAL A 34 -17.27 -0.60 4.22
CA VAL A 34 -16.19 -0.22 3.30
C VAL A 34 -16.06 1.30 3.28
N ASN A 35 -14.83 1.80 3.30
CA ASN A 35 -14.57 3.23 3.27
C ASN A 35 -13.86 3.64 1.96
N ILE A 36 -14.40 4.65 1.28
CA ILE A 36 -13.75 5.33 0.17
C ILE A 36 -13.36 6.73 0.64
N ASN A 37 -12.08 7.09 0.53
CA ASN A 37 -11.56 8.37 1.03
C ASN A 37 -10.96 9.17 -0.12
N LYS A 38 -11.41 10.42 -0.29
CA LYS A 38 -10.76 11.44 -1.16
C LYS A 38 -9.45 11.96 -0.55
N LYS A 39 -9.32 11.88 0.78
CA LYS A 39 -8.13 12.30 1.53
C LYS A 39 -7.21 11.12 1.82
N LYS A 40 -5.94 11.40 2.04
CA LYS A 40 -4.93 10.40 2.45
C LYS A 40 -4.62 10.53 3.93
N TYR A 41 -4.55 9.39 4.63
CA TYR A 41 -4.22 9.36 6.06
C TYR A 41 -2.72 9.21 6.29
N ASP A 42 -2.16 10.09 7.10
CA ASP A 42 -0.80 9.98 7.61
C ASP A 42 -0.83 9.32 9.00
N ARG A 43 -0.35 8.08 9.08
CA ARG A 43 -0.31 7.31 10.33
C ARG A 43 0.72 7.84 11.33
N ASP A 44 1.82 8.42 10.86
CA ASP A 44 2.88 8.94 11.74
C ASP A 44 2.44 10.24 12.43
N LYS A 45 1.54 11.00 11.79
CA LYS A 45 0.97 12.24 12.35
C LYS A 45 -0.47 12.16 12.81
N ASN A 46 -1.14 11.05 12.58
CA ASN A 46 -2.54 10.84 12.94
C ASN A 46 -3.46 11.92 12.33
N LYS A 47 -3.28 12.25 11.05
CA LYS A 47 -4.01 13.33 10.32
C LYS A 47 -4.32 12.98 8.87
N TRP A 48 -5.43 13.53 8.37
CA TRP A 48 -5.82 13.47 6.95
C TRP A 48 -5.34 14.71 6.19
N PHE A 49 -4.96 14.54 4.93
CA PHE A 49 -4.58 15.63 4.03
C PHE A 49 -5.14 15.41 2.62
N GLU A 50 -5.34 16.52 1.89
CA GLU A 50 -5.79 16.52 0.49
C GLU A 50 -4.69 15.96 -0.41
N ASP A 51 -5.06 15.02 -1.28
CA ASP A 51 -4.16 14.36 -2.23
C ASP A 51 -4.94 14.14 -3.54
N SER A 52 -4.50 14.78 -4.62
CA SER A 52 -5.25 14.81 -5.89
C SER A 52 -5.38 13.43 -6.52
N GLU A 53 -4.34 12.59 -6.42
CA GLU A 53 -4.38 11.22 -6.92
C GLU A 53 -5.37 10.37 -6.10
N GLN A 54 -5.41 10.57 -4.79
CA GLN A 54 -6.36 9.88 -3.92
C GLN A 54 -7.81 10.32 -4.18
N ALA A 55 -8.03 11.60 -4.44
CA ALA A 55 -9.34 12.13 -4.82
C ALA A 55 -9.81 11.56 -6.17
N GLU A 56 -8.94 11.53 -7.18
CA GLU A 56 -9.26 10.93 -8.48
C GLU A 56 -9.54 9.43 -8.37
N LYS A 57 -8.79 8.70 -7.54
CA LYS A 57 -9.05 7.28 -7.28
C LYS A 57 -10.41 7.08 -6.61
N ALA A 58 -10.76 7.90 -5.63
CA ALA A 58 -12.05 7.81 -4.96
C ALA A 58 -13.21 8.05 -5.94
N GLU A 59 -13.09 9.06 -6.81
CA GLU A 59 -14.06 9.35 -7.86
C GLU A 59 -14.19 8.18 -8.85
N LYS A 60 -13.05 7.65 -9.30
CA LYS A 60 -13.02 6.52 -10.21
C LYS A 60 -13.64 5.26 -9.62
N ILE A 61 -13.44 4.99 -8.32
CA ILE A 61 -14.09 3.85 -7.65
C ILE A 61 -15.60 4.03 -7.64
N ALA A 62 -16.09 5.24 -7.33
CA ALA A 62 -17.53 5.51 -7.34
C ALA A 62 -18.14 5.30 -8.74
N GLU A 63 -17.44 5.75 -9.77
CA GLU A 63 -17.88 5.60 -11.16
C GLU A 63 -17.81 4.15 -11.64
N ASP A 64 -16.65 3.51 -11.51
CA ASP A 64 -16.41 2.14 -12.00
C ASP A 64 -17.30 1.12 -11.29
N GLU A 65 -17.49 1.26 -9.98
CA GLU A 65 -18.25 0.29 -9.20
C GLU A 65 -19.73 0.60 -9.15
N PHE A 66 -20.14 1.86 -8.99
CA PHE A 66 -21.54 2.20 -8.74
C PHE A 66 -22.20 2.97 -9.88
N GLY A 67 -21.42 3.41 -10.89
CA GLY A 67 -21.90 4.28 -11.95
C GLY A 67 -22.34 5.65 -11.42
N LYS A 68 -21.76 6.09 -10.30
CA LYS A 68 -22.11 7.33 -9.59
C LYS A 68 -20.88 8.20 -9.40
N SER A 69 -21.09 9.50 -9.23
CA SER A 69 -20.04 10.35 -8.67
C SER A 69 -19.80 9.99 -7.21
N PHE A 70 -18.65 10.33 -6.65
CA PHE A 70 -18.39 10.08 -5.23
C PHE A 70 -19.40 10.79 -4.33
N ASP A 71 -19.82 11.99 -4.71
CA ASP A 71 -20.73 12.82 -3.92
C ASP A 71 -22.19 12.30 -4.03
N ASP A 72 -22.52 11.51 -5.06
CA ASP A 72 -23.84 10.90 -5.29
C ASP A 72 -23.88 9.41 -4.92
N LEU A 73 -22.93 8.91 -4.12
CA LEU A 73 -22.89 7.50 -3.72
C LEU A 73 -24.13 7.05 -2.93
N GLU A 74 -24.85 7.96 -2.28
CA GLU A 74 -26.11 7.66 -1.58
C GLU A 74 -27.18 7.10 -2.54
N ASP A 75 -27.15 7.48 -3.82
CA ASP A 75 -28.05 6.94 -4.85
C ASP A 75 -27.70 5.51 -5.27
N ALA A 76 -26.61 4.94 -4.76
CA ALA A 76 -26.20 3.57 -5.04
C ALA A 76 -26.81 2.54 -4.06
N VAL A 77 -27.53 3.00 -3.01
CA VAL A 77 -28.23 2.11 -2.07
C VAL A 77 -29.15 1.14 -2.84
N GLY A 78 -29.09 -0.14 -2.48
CA GLY A 78 -29.75 -1.27 -3.14
C GLY A 78 -28.89 -1.98 -4.19
N GLN A 79 -27.75 -1.41 -4.62
CA GLN A 79 -26.79 -2.15 -5.46
C GLN A 79 -26.11 -3.26 -4.67
N ARG A 80 -25.73 -4.34 -5.36
CA ARG A 80 -25.06 -5.50 -4.75
C ARG A 80 -23.62 -5.62 -5.22
N LYS A 81 -22.72 -5.98 -4.31
CA LYS A 81 -21.27 -6.07 -4.56
C LYS A 81 -20.61 -7.23 -3.81
N ASP A 82 -19.52 -7.71 -4.36
CA ASP A 82 -18.61 -8.62 -3.67
C ASP A 82 -17.72 -7.80 -2.72
N ILE A 83 -17.50 -8.32 -1.51
CA ILE A 83 -16.76 -7.66 -0.44
C ILE A 83 -15.62 -8.57 0.04
N TYR A 84 -14.40 -8.03 0.00
CA TYR A 84 -13.21 -8.65 0.57
C TYR A 84 -13.13 -8.27 2.06
N ALA A 85 -13.47 -9.20 2.93
CA ALA A 85 -13.44 -9.04 4.37
C ALA A 85 -12.06 -9.41 4.94
N TYR A 86 -11.44 -8.48 5.65
CA TYR A 86 -10.21 -8.66 6.41
C TYR A 86 -10.46 -8.44 7.89
N ASP A 87 -9.57 -8.95 8.74
CA ASP A 87 -9.71 -8.93 10.21
C ASP A 87 -9.96 -7.53 10.80
N LYS A 88 -9.53 -6.47 10.11
CA LYS A 88 -9.59 -5.08 10.59
C LYS A 88 -10.34 -4.11 9.67
N PHE A 89 -10.67 -4.52 8.45
CA PHE A 89 -11.34 -3.67 7.46
C PHE A 89 -11.97 -4.49 6.34
N ASN A 90 -12.86 -3.88 5.55
CA ASN A 90 -13.39 -4.48 4.33
C ASN A 90 -13.04 -3.63 3.11
N SER A 91 -13.01 -4.24 1.94
CA SER A 91 -12.67 -3.59 0.69
C SER A 91 -13.54 -4.10 -0.47
N LEU A 92 -13.79 -3.25 -1.46
CA LEU A 92 -14.42 -3.64 -2.74
C LEU A 92 -13.46 -4.44 -3.64
N PHE A 93 -12.16 -4.37 -3.35
CA PHE A 93 -11.11 -5.01 -4.13
C PHE A 93 -10.19 -5.82 -3.23
N GLU A 94 -9.53 -6.82 -3.80
CA GLU A 94 -8.47 -7.53 -3.10
C GLU A 94 -7.29 -6.58 -2.81
N VAL A 95 -7.09 -6.28 -1.53
CA VAL A 95 -5.93 -5.58 -1.01
C VAL A 95 -4.84 -6.60 -0.74
N GLN A 96 -3.72 -6.46 -1.45
CA GLN A 96 -2.50 -7.18 -1.10
C GLN A 96 -1.87 -6.50 0.12
N MET A 97 -1.93 -7.15 1.28
CA MET A 97 -1.28 -6.64 2.48
C MET A 97 0.23 -6.78 2.35
N ILE A 98 0.94 -5.72 2.72
CA ILE A 98 2.40 -5.77 2.89
C ILE A 98 2.66 -5.94 4.38
N GLU A 99 3.10 -7.13 4.75
CA GLU A 99 3.47 -7.48 6.11
C GLU A 99 4.74 -6.75 6.54
N LYS A 100 4.87 -6.62 7.87
CA LYS A 100 6.05 -6.07 8.51
C LYS A 100 6.69 -7.16 9.33
N PHE A 101 8.02 -7.24 9.26
CA PHE A 101 8.77 -8.07 10.19
C PHE A 101 8.58 -7.55 11.61
N ASP A 102 8.55 -8.46 12.57
CA ASP A 102 8.60 -8.12 13.98
C ASP A 102 10.05 -7.89 14.43
N LYS A 103 10.19 -7.23 15.60
CA LYS A 103 11.51 -6.88 16.16
C LYS A 103 12.31 -8.11 16.61
N ASP A 104 11.65 -9.20 16.97
CA ASP A 104 12.27 -10.46 17.40
C ASP A 104 12.81 -11.28 16.22
N GLN A 105 12.44 -10.91 14.99
CA GLN A 105 13.01 -11.44 13.76
C GLN A 105 14.32 -10.72 13.35
N GLU A 106 14.87 -9.84 14.20
CA GLU A 106 16.16 -9.19 13.94
C GLU A 106 17.27 -10.22 13.67
N GLY A 107 18.01 -10.01 12.58
CA GLY A 107 19.10 -10.89 12.15
C GLY A 107 18.65 -12.10 11.32
N LEU A 108 17.34 -12.28 11.09
CA LEU A 108 16.85 -13.27 10.14
C LEU A 108 17.39 -12.97 8.74
N ILE A 109 18.01 -13.97 8.09
CA ILE A 109 18.51 -13.88 6.72
C ILE A 109 17.89 -14.99 5.89
N PHE A 110 17.30 -14.62 4.75
CA PHE A 110 16.69 -15.57 3.83
C PHE A 110 16.90 -15.15 2.37
N GLN A 111 16.67 -16.09 1.46
CA GLN A 111 16.65 -15.83 0.03
C GLN A 111 15.21 -15.83 -0.46
N THR A 112 14.91 -14.92 -1.38
CA THR A 112 13.61 -14.82 -2.04
C THR A 112 13.81 -14.20 -3.43
N THR A 113 12.72 -13.97 -4.13
CA THR A 113 12.68 -13.38 -5.46
C THR A 113 11.90 -12.08 -5.42
N ILE A 114 12.38 -11.08 -6.18
CA ILE A 114 11.66 -9.82 -6.34
C ILE A 114 10.37 -10.07 -7.12
N SER A 115 9.24 -9.68 -6.55
CA SER A 115 7.92 -9.78 -7.20
C SER A 115 7.52 -8.49 -7.92
N GLU A 116 7.93 -7.33 -7.41
CA GLU A 116 7.55 -6.02 -7.98
C GLU A 116 8.52 -4.92 -7.51
N ILE A 117 8.79 -3.93 -8.37
CA ILE A 117 9.51 -2.70 -8.00
C ILE A 117 8.73 -1.46 -8.44
N THR A 118 8.24 -0.68 -7.48
CA THR A 118 7.52 0.58 -7.74
C THR A 118 8.32 1.79 -7.27
N GLU A 119 8.00 2.96 -7.84
CA GLU A 119 8.57 4.25 -7.43
C GLU A 119 7.44 5.26 -7.30
N ASP A 120 7.42 6.02 -6.20
CA ASP A 120 6.47 7.09 -5.94
C ASP A 120 7.18 8.37 -5.46
N ASN A 121 6.44 9.37 -4.98
CA ASN A 121 7.03 10.60 -4.44
C ASN A 121 7.75 10.42 -3.08
N VAL A 122 7.77 9.19 -2.53
CA VAL A 122 8.41 8.87 -1.25
C VAL A 122 9.72 8.11 -1.46
N GLY A 123 9.73 7.11 -2.33
CA GLY A 123 10.90 6.25 -2.51
C GLY A 123 10.73 5.16 -3.56
N ILE A 124 11.74 4.30 -3.62
CA ILE A 124 11.68 3.02 -4.35
C ILE A 124 11.19 1.94 -3.41
N HIS A 125 10.18 1.17 -3.82
CA HIS A 125 9.60 0.07 -3.05
C HIS A 125 9.88 -1.24 -3.78
N ILE A 126 10.55 -2.17 -3.10
CA ILE A 126 10.94 -3.47 -3.66
C ILE A 126 10.19 -4.54 -2.88
N ARG A 127 9.23 -5.19 -3.53
CA ARG A 127 8.34 -6.19 -2.92
C ARG A 127 8.83 -7.60 -3.25
N PHE A 128 8.60 -8.50 -2.31
CA PHE A 128 8.97 -9.91 -2.41
C PHE A 128 8.08 -10.75 -1.48
N GLU A 129 8.01 -12.06 -1.73
CA GLU A 129 7.21 -12.99 -0.93
C GLU A 129 8.11 -13.79 0.02
N TYR A 130 7.67 -13.99 1.26
CA TYR A 130 8.36 -14.82 2.25
C TYR A 130 7.32 -15.52 3.12
N GLU A 131 7.43 -16.85 3.26
CA GLU A 131 6.50 -17.68 4.05
C GLU A 131 5.00 -17.53 3.66
N GLY A 132 4.71 -17.13 2.42
CA GLY A 132 3.35 -16.93 1.92
C GLY A 132 2.84 -15.48 2.04
N ASP A 133 3.58 -14.63 2.75
CA ASP A 133 3.23 -13.23 2.95
C ASP A 133 4.09 -12.31 2.07
N LYS A 134 3.54 -11.15 1.72
CA LYS A 134 4.24 -10.12 0.94
C LYS A 134 4.92 -9.13 1.86
N TYR A 135 6.19 -8.88 1.62
CA TYR A 135 7.00 -7.92 2.35
C TYR A 135 7.60 -6.88 1.40
N GLU A 136 8.13 -5.80 1.98
CA GLU A 136 8.80 -4.76 1.20
C GLU A 136 10.11 -4.27 1.83
N SER A 137 11.06 -3.91 0.98
CA SER A 137 12.22 -3.09 1.30
C SER A 137 12.05 -1.71 0.66
N LYS A 138 12.21 -0.65 1.46
CA LYS A 138 12.03 0.74 1.02
C LYS A 138 13.35 1.49 0.93
N MET A 139 13.54 2.24 -0.15
CA MET A 139 14.64 3.20 -0.32
C MET A 139 14.07 4.62 -0.43
N THR A 140 13.73 5.19 0.73
CA THR A 140 13.11 6.52 0.85
C THR A 140 14.08 7.64 0.48
N TYR A 141 13.58 8.62 -0.26
CA TYR A 141 14.29 9.84 -0.62
C TYR A 141 13.50 11.13 -0.38
N SER A 142 12.26 11.05 0.11
CA SER A 142 11.52 12.21 0.55
C SER A 142 11.74 12.49 2.03
N ASP A 143 11.63 13.77 2.39
CA ASP A 143 11.52 14.20 3.77
C ASP A 143 10.13 14.73 4.03
N TYR A 144 9.66 14.53 5.25
CA TYR A 144 8.37 15.06 5.65
C TYR A 144 8.50 16.52 6.09
N LEU A 145 7.90 17.43 5.33
CA LEU A 145 7.96 18.86 5.63
C LEU A 145 6.79 19.27 6.52
N GLU A 146 7.04 19.41 7.82
CA GLU A 146 6.04 19.80 8.83
C GLU A 146 5.16 20.97 8.40
N ALA A 147 5.78 22.05 7.90
CA ALA A 147 5.09 23.28 7.52
C ALA A 147 4.05 23.07 6.42
N LYS A 148 4.28 22.13 5.51
CA LYS A 148 3.37 21.82 4.40
C LYS A 148 2.57 20.52 4.60
N LYS A 149 2.84 19.79 5.68
CA LYS A 149 2.22 18.49 6.01
C LYS A 149 2.27 17.47 4.86
N GLN A 150 3.31 17.51 4.03
CA GLN A 150 3.47 16.60 2.89
C GLN A 150 4.91 16.13 2.79
N PHE A 151 5.10 14.96 2.20
CA PHE A 151 6.42 14.47 1.81
C PHE A 151 6.91 15.27 0.61
N ILE A 152 8.09 15.84 0.73
CA ILE A 152 8.75 16.58 -0.35
C ILE A 152 9.97 15.77 -0.76
N VAL A 153 10.07 15.49 -2.06
CA VAL A 153 11.24 14.84 -2.64
C VAL A 153 12.47 15.70 -2.42
N ASP A 154 13.49 15.15 -1.76
CA ASP A 154 14.82 15.75 -1.72
C ASP A 154 15.61 15.24 -2.94
N PRO A 155 15.91 16.10 -3.94
CA PRO A 155 16.58 15.67 -5.16
C PRO A 155 17.98 15.11 -4.91
N ILE A 156 18.68 15.58 -3.86
CA ILE A 156 20.02 15.10 -3.51
C ILE A 156 19.92 13.70 -2.90
N LYS A 157 18.95 13.46 -2.01
CA LYS A 157 18.69 12.12 -1.48
C LYS A 157 18.22 11.18 -2.58
N LYS A 158 17.37 11.64 -3.50
CA LYS A 158 16.86 10.84 -4.61
C LYS A 158 18.00 10.31 -5.47
N GLN A 159 18.91 11.19 -5.89
CA GLN A 159 20.10 10.78 -6.66
C GLN A 159 20.95 9.76 -5.88
N LYS A 160 21.20 10.00 -4.59
CA LYS A 160 21.96 9.04 -3.75
C LYS A 160 21.27 7.68 -3.63
N GLN A 161 19.93 7.64 -3.55
CA GLN A 161 19.21 6.37 -3.51
C GLN A 161 19.24 5.66 -4.85
N TYR A 162 19.22 6.37 -5.97
CA TYR A 162 19.40 5.78 -7.30
C TYR A 162 20.79 5.16 -7.45
N GLU A 163 21.84 5.87 -7.05
CA GLU A 163 23.22 5.35 -7.05
C GLU A 163 23.36 4.11 -6.15
N LYS A 164 22.71 4.13 -4.97
CA LYS A 164 22.66 2.97 -4.07
C LYS A 164 21.90 1.80 -4.70
N PHE A 165 20.78 2.07 -5.37
CA PHE A 165 19.99 1.05 -6.07
C PHE A 165 20.85 0.40 -7.16
N GLU A 166 21.49 1.20 -8.02
CA GLU A 166 22.38 0.71 -9.06
C GLU A 166 23.57 -0.07 -8.49
N THR A 167 24.18 0.42 -7.42
CA THR A 167 25.25 -0.30 -6.73
C THR A 167 24.79 -1.64 -6.18
N LYS A 168 23.54 -1.72 -5.71
CA LYS A 168 22.97 -2.89 -5.06
C LYS A 168 22.50 -3.94 -6.05
N PHE A 169 21.82 -3.53 -7.11
CA PHE A 169 21.19 -4.40 -8.10
C PHE A 169 21.97 -4.52 -9.41
N LYS A 170 23.02 -3.72 -9.58
CA LYS A 170 23.86 -3.64 -10.80
C LYS A 170 23.09 -3.19 -12.06
N LEU A 171 21.92 -2.61 -11.87
CA LEU A 171 21.08 -2.03 -12.91
C LEU A 171 20.53 -0.68 -12.42
N PRO A 172 20.43 0.33 -13.31
CA PRO A 172 19.80 1.59 -12.95
C PRO A 172 18.30 1.39 -12.68
N ILE A 173 17.70 2.28 -11.89
CA ILE A 173 16.27 2.22 -11.57
C ILE A 173 15.36 2.28 -12.80
N SER A 174 15.81 2.89 -13.90
CA SER A 174 15.10 2.90 -15.19
C SER A 174 14.95 1.51 -15.80
N GLU A 175 15.77 0.55 -15.40
CA GLU A 175 15.76 -0.84 -15.87
C GLU A 175 15.22 -1.82 -14.82
N LYS A 176 14.54 -1.31 -13.78
CA LYS A 176 14.06 -2.10 -12.63
C LYS A 176 13.20 -3.31 -12.99
N GLU A 177 12.46 -3.27 -14.10
CA GLU A 177 11.62 -4.38 -14.57
C GLU A 177 12.45 -5.65 -14.83
N GLN A 178 13.72 -5.52 -15.21
CA GLN A 178 14.62 -6.67 -15.42
C GLN A 178 15.00 -7.40 -14.12
N LEU A 179 14.76 -6.78 -12.96
CA LEU A 179 15.04 -7.37 -11.66
C LEU A 179 13.87 -8.20 -11.12
N ILE A 180 12.67 -8.08 -11.70
CA ILE A 180 11.54 -8.93 -11.33
C ILE A 180 11.90 -10.38 -11.68
N GLY A 181 11.75 -11.29 -10.72
CA GLY A 181 12.19 -12.68 -10.87
C GLY A 181 13.65 -12.94 -10.43
N GLU A 182 14.47 -11.91 -10.20
CA GLU A 182 15.84 -12.09 -9.74
C GLU A 182 15.88 -12.47 -8.25
N GLN A 183 16.76 -13.42 -7.91
CA GLN A 183 16.97 -13.88 -6.55
C GLN A 183 17.73 -12.83 -5.74
N ILE A 184 17.22 -12.52 -4.55
CA ILE A 184 17.79 -11.59 -3.59
C ILE A 184 18.03 -12.28 -2.25
N THR A 185 19.00 -11.77 -1.50
CA THR A 185 19.17 -12.11 -0.08
C THR A 185 18.65 -10.95 0.75
N VAL A 186 17.77 -11.22 1.71
CA VAL A 186 17.17 -10.23 2.60
C VAL A 186 17.66 -10.51 4.02
N GLU A 187 18.05 -9.46 4.74
CA GLU A 187 18.32 -9.48 6.18
C GLU A 187 17.31 -8.56 6.88
N VAL A 188 16.64 -9.07 7.91
CA VAL A 188 15.79 -8.25 8.78
C VAL A 188 16.65 -7.50 9.78
N LYS A 189 16.59 -6.17 9.76
CA LYS A 189 17.34 -5.30 10.67
C LYS A 189 16.39 -4.45 11.50
N VAL A 190 16.85 -4.00 12.67
CA VAL A 190 16.09 -3.09 13.53
C VAL A 190 16.81 -1.75 13.67
N ALA A 191 16.20 -0.68 13.16
CA ALA A 191 16.66 0.68 13.37
C ALA A 191 16.16 1.23 14.72
N PHE A 192 17.03 1.93 15.45
CA PHE A 192 16.72 2.57 16.74
C PHE A 192 16.13 1.60 17.79
N GLY A 193 16.44 0.31 17.69
CA GLY A 193 15.90 -0.73 18.59
C GLY A 193 14.39 -0.91 18.53
N LYS A 194 13.71 -0.35 17.51
CA LYS A 194 12.24 -0.33 17.43
C LYS A 194 11.68 -0.63 16.03
N PHE A 195 12.34 -0.18 14.98
CA PHE A 195 11.80 -0.21 13.63
C PHE A 195 12.47 -1.32 12.82
N SER A 196 11.82 -2.48 12.76
CA SER A 196 12.20 -3.57 11.87
C SER A 196 12.04 -3.16 10.40
N TYR A 197 13.00 -3.54 9.57
CA TYR A 197 12.97 -3.32 8.13
C TYR A 197 13.76 -4.41 7.41
N ALA A 198 13.35 -4.72 6.18
CA ALA A 198 14.09 -5.61 5.31
C ALA A 198 15.23 -4.86 4.60
N GLU A 199 16.46 -5.31 4.82
CA GLU A 199 17.62 -4.88 4.06
C GLU A 199 17.98 -5.94 3.02
N ILE A 200 17.72 -5.65 1.76
CA ILE A 200 18.25 -6.48 0.66
C ILE A 200 19.79 -6.39 0.66
N LYS A 201 20.52 -7.46 0.35
CA LYS A 201 21.99 -7.42 0.18
C LYS A 201 22.37 -7.11 -1.27
N PRO A 202 23.53 -6.50 -1.53
CA PRO A 202 24.00 -6.28 -2.90
C PRO A 202 24.12 -7.60 -3.66
N ILE A 203 23.58 -7.62 -4.88
CA ILE A 203 23.67 -8.78 -5.78
C ILE A 203 25.12 -8.89 -6.27
N PRO A 204 25.72 -10.10 -6.24
CA PRO A 204 27.05 -10.32 -6.78
C PRO A 204 27.08 -10.01 -8.27
N LYS A 205 28.22 -9.49 -8.76
CA LYS A 205 28.42 -9.23 -10.19
C LYS A 205 28.31 -10.57 -10.94
N LYS A 206 27.37 -10.69 -11.89
CA LYS A 206 27.34 -11.84 -12.81
C LYS A 206 28.72 -11.92 -13.49
N LYS A 207 29.41 -13.05 -13.31
CA LYS A 207 30.74 -13.30 -13.87
C LYS A 207 30.66 -13.55 -15.36
#